data_AF-A0A3M1CFL2-F1
#
_entry.id   AF-A0A3M1CFL2-F1
#
_cell.length_a   1.000
_cell.length_b   1.000
_cell.length_c   1.000
_cell.angle_alpha   90.00
_cell.angle_beta   90.00
_cell.angle_gamma   90.00
#
_symmetry.space_group_name_H-M   'P 1'
#
loop_
_entity.id
_entity.type
_entity.pdbx_description
1 polymer ?
#
loop_
_entity_poly.entity_id
_entity_poly.type
_entity_poly.pdbx_seq_one_letter_code
_entity_poly.pdbx_strand_id
1 'polypeptide(L)'
;MDFRSIEFSNNFLNVVIPVNKIKSMDVSYFESKDGFYSFVLKASKHIMANNNGGWLNTGIKVKKGQSIEISARGEIVLASLDNKKYTPDGNVVGQETVNNNEVDPGYFNYGTLIFKIGTNGKNLKAGSNTKYIADADGIIYLTIYETVYSDKNTGSYQVKLAIK
;
A
#
# COMPACT_ATOMS: atom_id res chain seq x y z
N MET A 1 27.28 11.71 -12.18
CA MET A 1 26.56 12.66 -11.31
C MET A 1 26.52 12.06 -9.93
N ASP A 2 27.17 12.68 -8.94
CA ASP A 2 27.13 12.22 -7.54
C ASP A 2 26.03 12.97 -6.80
N PHE A 3 25.04 12.23 -6.29
CA PHE A 3 23.99 12.78 -5.45
C PHE A 3 24.51 12.89 -4.00
N ARG A 4 24.75 14.12 -3.51
CA ARG A 4 25.48 14.36 -2.24
C ARG A 4 24.61 14.82 -1.09
N SER A 5 23.53 15.55 -1.37
CA SER A 5 22.66 16.13 -0.36
C SER A 5 21.27 16.42 -0.93
N ILE A 6 20.32 16.61 -0.02
CA ILE A 6 18.99 17.14 -0.31
C ILE A 6 18.87 18.47 0.40
N GLU A 7 18.49 19.51 -0.34
CA GLU A 7 18.26 20.84 0.19
C GLU A 7 16.76 21.12 0.26
N PHE A 8 16.30 21.55 1.43
CA PHE A 8 14.98 22.09 1.67
C PHE A 8 15.12 23.57 1.98
N SER A 9 14.68 24.42 1.07
CA SER A 9 14.71 25.87 1.23
C SER A 9 13.30 26.46 1.15
N ASN A 10 13.00 27.38 2.08
CA ASN A 10 11.86 28.28 2.05
C ASN A 10 12.26 29.64 2.65
N ASN A 11 11.32 30.59 2.71
CA ASN A 11 11.58 31.95 3.19
C ASN A 11 12.04 32.04 4.67
N PHE A 12 11.94 30.95 5.43
CA PHE A 12 12.23 30.89 6.86
C PHE A 12 13.33 29.89 7.22
N LEU A 13 13.70 29.00 6.30
CA LEU A 13 14.56 27.87 6.58
C LEU A 13 15.33 27.45 5.34
N ASN A 14 16.64 27.26 5.50
CA ASN A 14 17.46 26.49 4.58
C ASN A 14 18.06 25.31 5.35
N VAL A 15 17.68 24.10 4.96
CA VAL A 15 18.17 22.84 5.55
C VAL A 15 18.81 21.99 4.47
N VAL A 16 20.08 21.63 4.68
CA VAL A 16 20.82 20.70 3.84
C VAL A 16 20.98 19.39 4.60
N ILE A 17 20.49 18.30 4.03
CA ILE A 17 20.60 16.95 4.59
C ILE A 17 21.61 16.15 3.75
N PRO A 18 22.81 15.84 4.28
CA PRO A 18 23.78 14.99 3.60
C PRO A 18 23.23 13.57 3.39
N VAL A 19 23.43 12.98 2.22
CA VAL A 19 22.87 11.66 1.87
C VAL A 19 23.37 10.55 2.80
N ASN A 20 24.62 10.62 3.26
CA ASN A 20 25.18 9.67 4.21
C ASN A 20 24.56 9.74 5.63
N LYS A 21 23.71 10.74 5.90
CA LYS A 21 22.94 10.85 7.15
C LYS A 21 21.49 10.38 6.97
N ILE A 22 21.07 10.05 5.75
CA ILE A 22 19.71 9.59 5.46
C ILE A 22 19.66 8.08 5.62
N LYS A 23 18.96 7.61 6.65
CA LYS A 23 18.71 6.17 6.85
C LYS A 23 17.66 5.64 5.88
N SER A 24 16.61 6.42 5.64
CA SER A 24 15.52 6.13 4.70
C SER A 24 14.83 7.43 4.31
N MET A 25 14.31 7.50 3.09
CA MET A 25 13.49 8.61 2.64
C MET A 25 12.29 8.06 1.86
N ASP A 26 11.09 8.36 2.33
CA ASP A 26 9.84 8.11 1.62
C ASP A 26 9.38 9.45 1.04
N VAL A 27 9.54 9.65 -0.28
CA VAL A 27 9.07 10.86 -0.99
C VAL A 27 7.76 10.52 -1.68
N SER A 28 6.69 11.23 -1.31
CA SER A 28 5.38 11.12 -1.96
C SER A 28 5.04 12.47 -2.60
N TYR A 29 5.01 12.52 -3.93
CA TYR A 29 4.54 13.68 -4.68
C TYR A 29 3.09 13.43 -5.10
N PHE A 30 2.20 14.34 -4.71
CA PHE A 30 0.77 14.23 -5.00
C PHE A 30 0.37 15.34 -5.97
N GLU A 31 0.59 15.14 -7.26
CA GLU A 31 -0.12 15.91 -8.27
C GLU A 31 -1.39 15.14 -8.60
N SER A 32 -2.54 15.65 -8.16
CA SER A 32 -3.83 15.14 -8.59
C SER A 32 -4.10 15.57 -10.03
N LYS A 33 -3.30 15.12 -10.99
CA LYS A 33 -3.78 15.05 -12.36
C LYS A 33 -4.82 13.94 -12.37
N ASP A 34 -6.06 14.32 -12.67
CA ASP A 34 -7.22 13.43 -12.80
C ASP A 34 -7.83 12.90 -11.48
N GLY A 35 -7.47 13.46 -10.32
CA GLY A 35 -8.13 13.15 -9.03
C GLY A 35 -7.69 11.84 -8.35
N PHE A 36 -6.55 11.27 -8.76
CA PHE A 36 -5.99 10.05 -8.17
C PHE A 36 -4.66 10.32 -7.45
N TYR A 37 -4.46 9.65 -6.31
CA TYR A 37 -3.21 9.50 -5.59
C TYR A 37 -2.55 8.18 -5.99
N SER A 38 -1.23 8.16 -6.19
CA SER A 38 -0.50 6.94 -6.60
C SER A 38 0.51 6.50 -5.54
N PHE A 39 0.56 5.20 -5.27
CA PHE A 39 1.43 4.58 -4.28
C PHE A 39 2.13 3.33 -4.82
N VAL A 40 3.29 2.99 -4.26
CA VAL A 40 3.98 1.72 -4.53
C VAL A 40 4.13 0.93 -3.25
N LEU A 41 3.45 -0.22 -3.17
CA LEU A 41 3.57 -1.15 -2.06
C LEU A 41 4.58 -2.24 -2.40
N LYS A 42 5.81 -2.08 -1.88
CA LYS A 42 6.88 -3.09 -1.94
C LYS A 42 6.59 -4.27 -1.00
N ALA A 43 6.67 -5.50 -1.51
CA ALA A 43 6.45 -6.71 -0.71
C ALA A 43 7.51 -6.95 0.37
N SER A 44 8.71 -6.39 0.22
CA SER A 44 9.78 -6.44 1.23
C SER A 44 9.53 -5.53 2.44
N LYS A 45 8.50 -4.67 2.40
CA LYS A 45 8.18 -3.71 3.47
C LYS A 45 6.71 -3.77 3.87
N HIS A 46 5.79 -3.63 2.92
CA HIS A 46 4.37 -3.37 3.17
C HIS A 46 3.55 -4.66 3.32
N ILE A 47 4.00 -5.53 4.21
CA ILE A 47 3.31 -6.78 4.60
C ILE A 47 2.61 -6.54 5.93
N MET A 48 1.36 -6.99 6.07
CA MET A 48 0.56 -6.78 7.27
C MET A 48 1.28 -7.24 8.56
N ALA A 49 1.96 -8.39 8.51
CA ALA A 49 2.73 -8.93 9.65
C ALA A 49 4.04 -8.19 9.96
N ASN A 50 4.45 -7.21 9.13
CA ASN A 50 5.62 -6.39 9.43
C ASN A 50 5.27 -5.26 10.43
N ASN A 51 5.64 -5.44 11.69
CA ASN A 51 5.44 -4.43 12.73
C ASN A 51 6.25 -3.13 12.49
N ASN A 52 7.26 -3.17 11.63
CA ASN A 52 8.15 -2.05 11.32
C ASN A 52 7.79 -1.40 9.97
N GLY A 53 6.54 -0.92 9.84
CA GLY A 53 6.09 -0.20 8.64
C GLY A 53 5.39 -1.07 7.59
N GLY A 54 4.77 -2.17 8.01
CA GLY A 54 3.92 -3.02 7.17
C GLY A 54 2.72 -2.30 6.58
N TRP A 55 2.20 -1.30 7.28
CA TRP A 55 1.12 -0.44 6.81
C TRP A 55 1.66 0.86 6.24
N LEU A 56 1.40 1.10 4.96
CA LEU A 56 1.66 2.38 4.33
C LEU A 56 0.60 3.38 4.80
N ASN A 57 1.02 4.37 5.59
CA ASN A 57 0.21 5.55 5.88
C ASN A 57 0.15 6.44 4.62
N THR A 58 -1.02 6.57 4.01
CA THR A 58 -1.17 7.35 2.77
C THR A 58 -1.21 8.86 2.99
N GLY A 59 -1.48 9.31 4.21
CA GLY A 59 -1.79 10.71 4.54
C GLY A 59 -3.16 11.19 4.02
N ILE A 60 -3.88 10.38 3.24
CA ILE A 60 -5.16 10.74 2.65
C ILE A 60 -6.26 10.61 3.68
N LYS A 61 -6.91 11.74 3.99
CA LYS A 61 -8.04 11.80 4.90
C LYS A 61 -9.35 11.55 4.16
N VAL A 62 -10.23 10.79 4.80
CA VAL A 62 -11.59 10.54 4.34
C VAL A 62 -12.56 10.81 5.49
N LYS A 63 -13.77 11.25 5.14
CA LYS A 63 -14.91 11.39 6.04
C LYS A 63 -15.92 10.28 5.78
N LYS A 64 -16.64 9.88 6.81
CA LYS A 64 -17.77 8.95 6.72
C LYS A 64 -18.73 9.40 5.62
N GLY A 65 -19.13 8.47 4.77
CA GLY A 65 -20.02 8.69 3.62
C GLY A 65 -19.31 9.04 2.31
N GLN A 66 -18.03 9.42 2.32
CA GLN A 66 -17.27 9.62 1.08
C GLN A 66 -16.97 8.29 0.38
N SER A 67 -16.86 8.34 -0.95
CA SER A 67 -16.53 7.18 -1.75
C SER A 67 -15.02 7.07 -1.92
N ILE A 68 -14.48 5.90 -1.60
CA ILE A 68 -13.09 5.52 -1.81
C ILE A 68 -13.05 4.59 -3.03
N GLU A 69 -12.23 4.91 -4.02
CA GLU A 69 -11.96 4.04 -5.16
C GLU A 69 -10.48 3.68 -5.14
N ILE A 70 -10.17 2.38 -5.12
CA ILE A 70 -8.78 1.88 -5.16
C ILE A 70 -8.66 0.93 -6.35
N SER A 71 -7.62 1.12 -7.16
CA SER A 71 -7.21 0.16 -8.17
C SER A 71 -5.73 -0.17 -8.01
N ALA A 72 -5.34 -1.40 -8.33
CA ALA A 72 -3.98 -1.86 -8.17
C ALA A 72 -3.59 -2.83 -9.27
N ARG A 73 -2.29 -2.83 -9.59
CA ARG A 73 -1.68 -3.75 -10.53
C ARG A 73 -0.27 -4.12 -10.09
N GLY A 74 0.28 -5.14 -10.72
CA GLY A 74 1.63 -5.62 -10.46
C GLY A 74 1.62 -7.01 -9.83
N GLU A 75 2.80 -7.47 -9.45
CA GLU A 75 3.02 -8.80 -8.91
C GLU A 75 4.02 -8.71 -7.76
N ILE A 76 3.84 -9.58 -6.78
CA ILE A 76 4.79 -9.78 -5.68
C ILE A 76 5.19 -11.24 -5.61
N VAL A 77 6.32 -11.51 -4.98
CA VAL A 77 6.79 -12.85 -4.62
C VAL A 77 6.86 -12.93 -3.10
N LEU A 78 6.18 -13.93 -2.53
CA LEU A 78 6.18 -14.18 -1.09
C LEU A 78 7.11 -15.34 -0.77
N ALA A 79 8.20 -15.03 -0.04
CA ALA A 79 9.23 -16.01 0.30
C ALA A 79 8.73 -17.09 1.27
N SER A 80 7.73 -16.77 2.09
CA SER A 80 7.05 -17.72 2.99
C SER A 80 6.16 -18.73 2.26
N LEU A 81 5.84 -18.50 0.99
CA LEU A 81 4.90 -19.30 0.20
C LEU A 81 5.57 -19.85 -1.07
N ASP A 82 6.71 -20.53 -0.88
CA ASP A 82 7.49 -21.18 -1.95
C ASP A 82 7.93 -20.24 -3.08
N ASN A 83 8.09 -18.94 -2.80
CA ASN A 83 8.38 -17.91 -3.81
C ASN A 83 7.34 -17.86 -4.95
N LYS A 84 6.07 -18.19 -4.64
CA LYS A 84 4.97 -18.00 -5.59
C LYS A 84 4.71 -16.52 -5.84
N LYS A 85 4.22 -16.24 -7.04
CA LYS A 85 3.84 -14.90 -7.49
C LYS A 85 2.36 -14.64 -7.23
N TYR A 86 2.03 -13.46 -6.71
CA TYR A 86 0.67 -13.08 -6.35
C TYR A 86 0.25 -11.75 -6.98
N THR A 87 -0.99 -11.70 -7.48
CA THR A 87 -1.66 -10.46 -7.93
C THR A 87 -2.32 -9.73 -6.76
N PRO A 88 -2.74 -8.46 -6.91
CA PRO A 88 -3.43 -7.72 -5.84
C PRO A 88 -4.72 -8.38 -5.34
N ASP A 89 -5.32 -9.29 -6.10
CA ASP A 89 -6.48 -10.08 -5.66
C ASP A 89 -6.11 -11.27 -4.77
N GLY A 90 -4.81 -11.56 -4.61
CA GLY A 90 -4.29 -12.74 -3.91
C GLY A 90 -4.31 -14.02 -4.75
N ASN A 91 -4.43 -13.89 -6.08
CA ASN A 91 -4.36 -15.03 -6.99
C ASN A 91 -2.90 -15.39 -7.26
N VAL A 92 -2.60 -16.70 -7.29
CA VAL A 92 -1.28 -17.19 -7.70
C VAL A 92 -1.17 -17.08 -9.22
N VAL A 93 -0.15 -16.38 -9.71
CA VAL A 93 0.08 -16.20 -11.16
C VAL A 93 0.37 -17.56 -11.80
N GLY A 94 -0.32 -17.88 -12.89
CA GLY A 94 -0.19 -19.16 -13.60
C GLY A 94 -1.02 -20.30 -12.99
N GLN A 95 -1.90 -20.00 -12.03
CA GLN A 95 -2.91 -20.95 -11.53
C GLN A 95 -4.32 -20.42 -11.82
N GLU A 96 -5.25 -21.35 -12.05
CA GLU A 96 -6.67 -21.01 -12.19
C GLU A 96 -7.15 -20.27 -10.94
N THR A 97 -7.90 -19.19 -11.16
CA THR A 97 -8.48 -18.42 -10.06
C THR A 97 -9.50 -19.28 -9.34
N VAL A 98 -9.23 -19.62 -8.09
CA VAL A 98 -10.25 -20.23 -7.23
C VAL A 98 -11.23 -19.13 -6.87
N ASN A 99 -12.33 -19.04 -7.63
CA ASN A 99 -13.45 -18.15 -7.35
C ASN A 99 -14.17 -18.66 -6.09
N ASN A 100 -13.59 -18.40 -4.91
CA ASN A 100 -14.35 -18.45 -3.68
C ASN A 100 -15.29 -17.23 -3.67
N ASN A 101 -16.44 -17.40 -4.30
CA ASN A 101 -17.55 -16.43 -4.28
C ASN A 101 -18.17 -16.29 -2.87
N GLU A 102 -17.73 -17.11 -1.90
CA GLU A 102 -18.05 -16.98 -0.49
C GLU A 102 -16.87 -16.36 0.25
N VAL A 103 -16.68 -15.05 0.10
CA VAL A 103 -15.73 -14.31 0.94
C VAL A 103 -16.49 -13.83 2.16
N ASP A 104 -16.39 -14.60 3.24
CA ASP A 104 -16.72 -14.11 4.57
C ASP A 104 -15.98 -12.77 4.79
N PRO A 105 -16.67 -11.66 5.13
CA PRO A 105 -16.04 -10.36 5.35
C PRO A 105 -14.99 -10.43 6.47
N GLY A 106 -13.74 -10.72 6.09
CA GLY A 106 -12.62 -10.94 7.00
C GLY A 106 -11.59 -11.95 6.51
N TYR A 107 -11.92 -12.78 5.52
CA TYR A 107 -10.97 -13.73 4.94
C TYR A 107 -10.32 -13.15 3.67
N PHE A 108 -9.00 -12.99 3.71
CA PHE A 108 -8.21 -12.53 2.56
C PHE A 108 -7.28 -13.64 2.09
N ASN A 109 -7.12 -13.78 0.78
CA ASN A 109 -6.05 -14.64 0.26
C ASN A 109 -4.70 -13.97 0.51
N TYR A 110 -3.65 -14.76 0.70
CA TYR A 110 -2.30 -14.21 0.79
C TYR A 110 -1.95 -13.43 -0.48
N GLY A 111 -1.25 -12.31 -0.30
CA GLY A 111 -0.93 -11.37 -1.36
C GLY A 111 -2.06 -10.38 -1.68
N THR A 112 -3.29 -10.54 -1.15
CA THR A 112 -4.36 -9.57 -1.42
C THR A 112 -3.99 -8.17 -0.91
N LEU A 113 -4.18 -7.14 -1.75
CA LEU A 113 -4.14 -5.75 -1.32
C LEU A 113 -5.33 -5.46 -0.40
N ILE A 114 -5.05 -4.99 0.81
CA ILE A 114 -6.06 -4.59 1.77
C ILE A 114 -5.82 -3.16 2.26
N PHE A 115 -6.87 -2.56 2.82
CA PHE A 115 -6.81 -1.22 3.40
C PHE A 115 -7.58 -1.17 4.72
N LYS A 116 -7.37 -0.09 5.47
CA LYS A 116 -8.20 0.28 6.62
C LYS A 116 -8.31 1.79 6.75
N ILE A 117 -9.34 2.26 7.45
CA ILE A 117 -9.56 3.66 7.77
C ILE A 117 -9.23 3.88 9.25
N GLY A 118 -8.23 4.70 9.53
CA GLY A 118 -7.70 4.90 10.87
C GLY A 118 -6.77 3.75 11.32
N THR A 119 -5.99 4.02 12.37
CA THR A 119 -4.99 3.05 12.88
C THR A 119 -5.63 1.77 13.42
N ASN A 120 -6.83 1.88 13.98
CA ASN A 120 -7.59 0.78 14.59
C ASN A 120 -8.79 0.34 13.72
N GLY A 121 -8.85 0.76 12.45
CA GLY A 121 -9.92 0.39 11.54
C GLY A 121 -9.90 -1.10 11.21
N LYS A 122 -11.07 -1.64 10.80
CA LYS A 122 -11.18 -3.00 10.28
C LYS A 122 -10.42 -3.12 8.95
N ASN A 123 -9.86 -4.31 8.71
CA ASN A 123 -9.24 -4.64 7.44
C ASN A 123 -10.33 -4.82 6.37
N LEU A 124 -10.11 -4.25 5.19
CA LEU A 124 -11.02 -4.27 4.06
C LEU A 124 -10.29 -4.70 2.80
N LYS A 125 -10.93 -5.52 1.97
CA LYS A 125 -10.36 -5.96 0.70
C LYS A 125 -10.32 -4.79 -0.28
N ALA A 126 -9.15 -4.51 -0.84
CA ALA A 126 -9.01 -3.61 -1.99
C ALA A 126 -8.91 -4.40 -3.30
N GLY A 127 -8.12 -5.48 -3.32
CA GLY A 127 -7.91 -6.27 -4.52
C GLY A 127 -7.27 -5.46 -5.66
N SER A 128 -7.49 -5.91 -6.89
CA SER A 128 -7.13 -5.16 -8.10
C SER A 128 -8.05 -3.96 -8.33
N ASN A 129 -9.31 -4.01 -7.88
CA ASN A 129 -10.26 -2.90 -7.95
C ASN A 129 -11.29 -2.99 -6.81
N THR A 130 -11.57 -1.88 -6.15
CA THR A 130 -12.67 -1.75 -5.19
C THR A 130 -13.29 -0.36 -5.21
N LYS A 131 -14.56 -0.30 -4.82
CA LYS A 131 -15.28 0.92 -4.45
C LYS A 131 -15.89 0.71 -3.07
N TYR A 132 -15.62 1.62 -2.15
CA TYR A 132 -16.03 1.50 -0.76
C TYR A 132 -16.58 2.83 -0.24
N ILE A 133 -17.69 2.79 0.49
CA ILE A 133 -18.21 3.97 1.19
C ILE A 133 -17.60 3.99 2.58
N ALA A 134 -16.85 5.05 2.91
CA ALA A 134 -16.22 5.20 4.20
C ALA A 134 -17.24 5.12 5.33
N ASP A 135 -17.04 4.21 6.28
CA ASP A 135 -17.92 4.04 7.44
C ASP A 135 -17.46 4.84 8.67
N ALA A 136 -16.27 5.42 8.61
CA ALA A 136 -15.66 6.26 9.62
C ALA A 136 -14.80 7.37 9.00
N ASP A 137 -14.51 8.38 9.81
CA ASP A 137 -13.52 9.40 9.51
C ASP A 137 -12.11 8.86 9.79
N GLY A 138 -11.12 9.22 8.98
CA GLY A 138 -9.73 8.86 9.28
C GLY A 138 -8.77 8.96 8.11
N ILE A 139 -7.55 8.48 8.35
CA ILE A 139 -6.52 8.35 7.31
C ILE A 139 -6.61 6.93 6.73
N ILE A 140 -6.44 6.80 5.41
CA ILE A 140 -6.38 5.50 4.75
C ILE A 140 -4.97 4.90 4.91
N TYR A 141 -4.92 3.63 5.29
CA TYR A 141 -3.69 2.83 5.34
C TYR A 141 -3.80 1.67 4.35
N LEU A 142 -2.71 1.34 3.67
CA LEU A 142 -2.63 0.25 2.68
C LEU A 142 -1.60 -0.79 3.12
N THR A 143 -1.87 -2.07 2.88
CA THR A 143 -0.89 -3.15 3.08
C THR A 143 -1.20 -4.35 2.19
N ILE A 144 -0.24 -5.27 2.09
CA ILE A 144 -0.42 -6.58 1.47
C ILE A 144 -0.74 -7.57 2.58
N TYR A 145 -1.83 -8.32 2.42
CA TYR A 145 -2.22 -9.35 3.38
C TYR A 145 -1.28 -10.55 3.31
N GLU A 146 -0.55 -10.76 4.40
CA GLU A 146 0.27 -11.93 4.68
C GLU A 146 0.55 -11.93 6.19
N THR A 147 0.57 -13.12 6.80
CA THR A 147 0.72 -13.32 8.24
C THR A 147 2.16 -13.62 8.65
N VAL A 148 3.04 -13.89 7.68
CA VAL A 148 4.49 -14.08 7.87
C VAL A 148 5.28 -13.05 7.06
N TYR A 149 5.98 -12.16 7.76
CA TYR A 149 6.89 -11.20 7.12
C TYR A 149 8.24 -11.83 6.76
N SER A 150 8.75 -11.48 5.58
CA SER A 150 10.13 -11.74 5.15
C SER A 150 10.65 -10.56 4.34
N ASP A 151 11.84 -10.07 4.66
CA ASP A 151 12.53 -9.02 3.90
C ASP A 151 13.00 -9.51 2.52
N LYS A 152 13.04 -10.84 2.33
CA LYS A 152 13.32 -11.52 1.05
C LYS A 152 12.14 -11.51 0.08
N ASN A 153 10.96 -11.06 0.51
CA ASN A 153 9.83 -10.84 -0.41
C ASN A 153 10.23 -9.85 -1.50
N THR A 154 9.79 -10.05 -2.75
CA THR A 154 10.14 -9.16 -3.87
C THR A 154 8.91 -8.71 -4.66
N GLY A 155 9.10 -7.77 -5.59
CA GLY A 155 8.02 -7.19 -6.37
C GLY A 155 7.24 -6.11 -5.63
N SER A 156 6.20 -5.60 -6.29
CA SER A 156 5.41 -4.49 -5.78
C SER A 156 4.07 -4.35 -6.46
N TYR A 157 3.11 -3.78 -5.74
CA TYR A 157 1.88 -3.25 -6.32
C TYR A 157 1.97 -1.76 -6.56
N GLN A 158 1.49 -1.33 -7.73
CA GLN A 158 1.20 0.05 -8.04
C GLN A 158 -0.27 0.30 -7.77
N VAL A 159 -0.56 1.19 -6.83
CA VAL A 159 -1.92 1.45 -6.33
C VAL A 159 -2.32 2.87 -6.70
N LYS A 160 -3.52 3.03 -7.25
CA LYS A 160 -4.20 4.32 -7.41
C LYS A 160 -5.36 4.40 -6.43
N LEU A 161 -5.53 5.57 -5.82
CA LEU A 161 -6.58 5.84 -4.84
C LEU A 161 -7.26 7.16 -5.19
N ALA A 162 -8.59 7.20 -5.17
CA ALA A 162 -9.37 8.43 -5.30
C ALA A 162 -10.40 8.53 -4.18
N ILE A 163 -10.69 9.78 -3.78
CA ILE A 163 -11.78 10.12 -2.87
C ILE A 163 -12.78 10.97 -3.66
N LYS A 164 -14.05 10.58 -3.62
CA LYS A 164 -15.17 11.30 -4.23
C LYS A 164 -16.18 11.71 -3.17
#